data_AF-Q7U3L7-F1
#
_entry.id   AF-Q7U3L7-F1
#
_cell.length_a   1.000
_cell.length_b   1.000
_cell.length_c   1.000
_cell.angle_alpha   90.00
_cell.angle_beta   90.00
_cell.angle_gamma   90.00
#
_symmetry.space_group_name_H-M   'P 1'
#
loop_
_entity.id
_entity.type
_entity.pdbx_description
1 polymer ?
#
loop_
_entity_poly.entity_id
_entity_poly.type
_entity_poly.pdbx_seq_one_letter_code
_entity_poly.pdbx_strand_id
1 'polypeptide(L)' 'MLLRTPDAAQHLQVSQSYLKSLRDTHGGFLVGGEHYFLGASSNAGIRWDVDRIQKELHKRGRMQRAAEHLIKELV' A
#
# COMPACT_ATOMS: atom_id res chain seq x y z
N MET A 1 2.92 9.78 -7.96
CA MET A 1 2.41 11.11 -7.58
C MET A 1 2.18 11.14 -6.07
N LEU A 2 2.45 12.26 -5.39
CA LEU A 2 2.23 12.37 -3.94
C LEU A 2 0.84 12.91 -3.60
N LEU A 3 0.00 12.09 -2.95
CA LEU A 3 -1.38 12.43 -2.57
C LEU A 3 -1.60 12.44 -1.05
N ARG A 4 -2.61 13.19 -0.59
CA ARG A 4 -3.11 13.11 0.79
C ARG A 4 -3.89 11.83 0.99
N THR A 5 -4.03 11.36 2.23
CA THR A 5 -4.67 10.08 2.55
C THR A 5 -6.05 9.87 1.88
N PRO A 6 -6.99 10.85 1.88
CA PRO A 6 -8.29 10.64 1.22
C PRO A 6 -8.13 10.41 -0.29
N ASP A 7 -7.39 11.27 -0.98
CA ASP A 7 -7.19 11.20 -2.43
C ASP A 7 -6.38 9.97 -2.82
N ALA A 8 -5.38 9.60 -2.02
CA ALA A 8 -4.56 8.40 -2.23
C ALA A 8 -5.41 7.13 -2.12
N ALA A 9 -6.25 7.04 -1.08
CA ALA A 9 -7.14 5.91 -0.88
C ALA A 9 -8.16 5.79 -2.04
N GLN A 10 -8.74 6.91 -2.47
CA GLN A 10 -9.61 6.96 -3.64
C GLN A 10 -8.88 6.54 -4.92
N HIS A 11 -7.68 7.07 -5.16
CA HIS A 11 -6.89 6.74 -6.34
C HIS A 11 -6.52 5.24 -6.40
N LEU A 12 -6.15 4.67 -5.25
CA LEU A 12 -5.78 3.27 -5.12
C LEU A 12 -6.99 2.33 -4.98
N GLN A 13 -8.22 2.86 -4.94
CA GLN A 13 -9.47 2.11 -4.77
C GLN A 13 -9.49 1.25 -3.49
N VAL A 14 -9.03 1.82 -2.38
CA VAL A 14 -9.02 1.18 -1.06
C VAL A 14 -9.57 2.12 0.02
N SER A 15 -9.89 1.58 1.20
CA SER A 15 -10.26 2.43 2.34
C SER A 15 -9.03 3.13 2.94
N GLN A 16 -9.24 4.30 3.57
CA GLN A 16 -8.17 5.03 4.25
C GLN A 16 -7.58 4.24 5.43
N SER A 17 -8.41 3.47 6.14
CA SER A 17 -7.96 2.61 7.24
C SER A 17 -7.07 1.49 6.73
N TYR A 18 -7.47 0.83 5.64
CA TYR A 18 -6.66 -0.20 4.99
C TYR A 18 -5.34 0.36 4.48
N LEU A 19 -5.35 1.50 3.79
CA LEU A 19 -4.11 2.14 3.32
C LEU A 19 -3.13 2.42 4.48
N LYS A 20 -3.63 2.87 5.64
CA LYS A 20 -2.81 3.09 6.84
C LYS A 20 -2.27 1.81 7.46
N SER A 21 -3.04 0.71 7.44
CA SER A 21 -2.59 -0.59 7.96
C SER A 21 -1.54 -1.24 7.06
N LEU A 22 -1.45 -0.84 5.79
CA LEU A 22 -0.39 -1.32 4.90
C LEU A 22 1.00 -0.74 5.19
N ARG A 23 1.14 0.22 6.12
CA ARG A 23 2.45 0.75 6.51
C ARG A 23 3.26 -0.29 7.29
N ASP A 24 4.57 -0.29 7.07
CA ASP A 24 5.57 -1.08 7.79
C ASP A 24 5.42 -1.00 9.34
N THR A 25 5.13 0.18 9.87
CA THR A 25 4.85 0.42 11.30
C THR A 25 3.65 -0.36 11.85
N HIS A 26 2.79 -0.92 10.98
CA HIS A 26 1.62 -1.71 11.33
C HIS A 26 1.77 -3.18 10.89
N GLY A 27 2.98 -3.62 10.55
CA GLY A 27 3.25 -4.96 10.00
C GLY A 27 2.92 -5.08 8.50
N GLY A 28 2.59 -3.97 7.85
CA GLY A 28 2.38 -3.91 6.41
C GLY A 28 3.70 -3.85 5.63
N PHE A 29 3.60 -3.56 4.34
CA PHE A 29 4.73 -3.62 3.40
C PHE A 29 5.09 -2.29 2.74
N LEU A 30 4.33 -1.23 3.02
CA LEU A 30 4.64 0.11 2.55
C LEU A 30 5.69 0.71 3.48
N VAL A 31 6.89 0.90 2.95
CA VAL A 31 8.05 1.46 3.64
C VAL A 31 7.97 2.97 3.78
N GLY A 32 8.23 3.50 4.98
CA GLY A 32 8.34 4.94 5.24
C GLY A 32 9.52 5.58 4.51
N GLY A 33 9.30 6.75 3.89
CA GLY A 33 10.30 7.41 3.05
C GLY A 33 10.36 6.89 1.60
N GLU A 34 9.64 5.82 1.29
CA GLU A 34 9.54 5.28 -0.08
C GLU A 34 8.11 5.31 -0.62
N HIS A 35 7.17 4.76 0.14
CA HIS A 35 5.77 4.64 -0.25
C HIS A 35 4.91 5.71 0.40
N TYR A 36 5.29 6.14 1.60
CA TYR A 36 4.60 7.19 2.33
C TYR A 36 5.60 8.07 3.09
N PHE A 37 5.23 9.32 3.30
CA PHE A 37 6.06 10.34 3.91
C PHE A 37 5.28 11.01 5.04
N LEU A 38 5.82 10.92 6.25
CA LEU A 38 5.28 11.63 7.41
C LEU A 38 5.65 13.12 7.32
N GLY A 39 4.80 13.98 7.89
CA GLY A 39 5.13 15.38 8.03
C GLY A 39 5.98 15.66 9.27
N ALA A 40 6.29 16.94 9.51
CA ALA A 40 7.20 17.38 10.58
C ALA A 40 6.66 17.20 12.02
N SER A 41 5.40 16.80 12.18
CA SER A 41 4.72 16.68 13.48
C SER A 41 3.68 15.57 13.46
N SER A 42 3.22 15.16 14.65
CA SER A 42 2.23 14.09 14.83
C SER A 42 0.84 14.40 14.21
N ASN A 43 0.50 15.68 14.07
CA ASN A 43 -0.74 16.14 13.43
C ASN A 43 -0.58 16.42 11.93
N ALA A 44 0.64 16.36 11.39
CA ALA A 44 0.86 16.59 9.98
C ALA A 44 0.32 15.42 9.14
N GLY A 45 -0.42 15.75 8.07
CA GLY A 45 -1.00 14.74 7.18
C GLY A 45 0.05 13.98 6.38
N ILE A 46 -0.14 12.67 6.25
CA ILE A 46 0.73 11.77 5.47
C ILE A 46 0.59 12.06 3.98
N ARG A 47 1.72 12.01 3.25
CA ARG A 47 1.74 11.96 1.79
C ARG A 47 2.06 10.56 1.31
N TRP A 48 1.38 10.12 0.25
CA TRP A 48 1.47 8.76 -0.28
C TRP A 48 1.92 8.81 -1.73
N ASP A 49 2.97 8.07 -2.08
CA ASP A 49 3.38 7.91 -3.48
C ASP A 49 2.55 6.81 -4.14
N VAL A 50 1.42 7.22 -4.72
CA VAL A 50 0.44 6.27 -5.26
C VAL A 50 0.98 5.42 -6.40
N ASP A 51 1.95 5.92 -7.17
CA ASP A 51 2.52 5.17 -8.30
C ASP A 51 3.38 4.01 -7.78
N ARG A 52 4.14 4.24 -6.71
CA ARG A 52 4.94 3.20 -6.05
C ARG A 52 4.05 2.20 -5.33
N ILE A 53 3.05 2.68 -4.60
CA ILE A 53 2.09 1.82 -3.89
C ILE A 53 1.34 0.93 -4.88
N GLN A 54 0.89 1.46 -6.01
CA GLN A 54 0.20 0.69 -7.04
C GLN A 54 1.08 -0.44 -7.60
N LYS A 55 2.38 -0.17 -7.82
CA LYS A 55 3.34 -1.20 -8.27
C LYS A 55 3.51 -2.31 -7.24
N GLU A 56 3.62 -1.96 -5.96
CA GLU A 56 3.81 -2.95 -4.89
C GLU A 56 2.55 -3.79 -4.65
N LEU A 57 1.36 -3.16 -4.68
CA LEU A 57 0.07 -3.85 -4.67
C LEU A 57 -0.05 -4.84 -5.84
N HIS A 58 0.30 -4.41 -7.05
CA HIS A 58 0.24 -5.26 -8.23
C HIS A 58 1.19 -6.45 -8.13
N LYS A 59 2.44 -6.23 -7.69
CA LYS A 59 3.43 -7.28 -7.47
C LYS A 59 2.89 -8.35 -6.53
N ARG A 60 2.30 -7.94 -5.40
CA ARG A 60 1.71 -8.86 -4.41
C ARG A 60 0.48 -9.59 -4.94
N GLY A 61 -0.40 -8.89 -5.64
CA GLY A 61 -1.54 -9.51 -6.31
C GLY A 61 -1.15 -10.54 -7.37
N ARG A 62 0.03 -10.40 -8.02
CA ARG A 62 0.57 -11.46 -8.90
C ARG A 62 1.10 -12.65 -8.11
N MET A 63 1.83 -12.42 -7.02
CA MET A 63 2.36 -13.50 -6.17
C MET A 63 1.23 -14.34 -5.58
N GLN A 64 0.17 -13.70 -5.08
CA GLN A 64 -1.00 -14.37 -4.53
C GLN A 64 -1.66 -15.29 -5.58
N ARG A 65 -1.93 -14.78 -6.78
CA ARG A 65 -2.53 -15.56 -7.87
C ARG A 65 -1.64 -16.71 -8.34
N ALA A 66 -0.32 -16.50 -8.38
CA ALA A 66 0.63 -17.56 -8.71
C ALA A 66 0.62 -18.67 -7.64
N ALA A 67 0.58 -18.30 -6.36
CA ALA A 67 0.47 -19.26 -5.27
C ALA A 67 -0.84 -20.06 -5.33
N GLU A 68 -1.97 -19.40 -5.61
CA GLU A 68 -3.26 -20.06 -5.79
C GLU A 68 -3.24 -21.07 -6.94
N HIS A 69 -2.58 -20.74 -8.06
CA HIS A 69 -2.42 -21.67 -9.18
C HIS A 69 -1.61 -22.90 -8.79
N LEU A 70 -0.48 -22.72 -8.11
CA LEU A 70 0.38 -23.83 -7.67
C LEU A 70 -0.36 -24.75 -6.68
N ILE A 71 -1.14 -24.18 -5.75
CA ILE A 71 -1.96 -24.97 -4.81
C ILE A 71 -2.97 -25.82 -5.58
N LYS A 72 -3.60 -25.27 -6.63
CA LYS A 72 -4.56 -25.99 -7.46
C LYS A 72 -3.94 -27.14 -8.26
N GLU A 73 -2.66 -27.05 -8.62
CA GLU A 73 -1.95 -28.16 -9.30
C GLU A 73 -1.55 -29.30 -8.35
N LEU A 74 -1.50 -29.03 -7.05
CA LEU A 74 -1.05 -29.98 -6.02
C LEU A 74 -2.20 -30.74 -5.32
N VAL A 75 -3.45 -30.31 -5.51
CA VAL A 75 -4.68 -30.89 -4.93
C VAL A 75 -5.48 -31.58 -6.02
#